data_AF-A0A3D3DTI7-F1
#
_entry.id   AF-A0A3D3DTI7-F1
#
_cell.length_a   1.000
_cell.length_b   1.000
_cell.length_c   1.000
_cell.angle_alpha   90.00
_cell.angle_beta   90.00
_cell.angle_gamma   90.00
#
_symmetry.space_group_name_H-M   'P 1'
#
loop_
_entity.id
_entity.type
_entity.pdbx_description
1 polymer ?
#
loop_
_entity_poly.entity_id
_entity_poly.type
_entity_poly.pdbx_seq_one_letter_code
_entity_poly.pdbx_strand_id
1 'polypeptide(L)'
;MIRRFTRIKILATIAGLAFTTASAEEGLVSQHGILLLTANGGINPATGFEWEYGDEYRLVFATSMGINATSANIADYNAFVQNAANASTFRGGALGNITWKALVSTPTVAANVNTGTFGVGGESFWLVNGITVVADNYGDLYGSGTHSNAINMSEKGGSPLNNGSYSSLWTGSDGNGNKKTGFELGAAGGTSKGGLWGFTSGAHWIDRFNLSQTTAGNSGDGKLAIYAVSEVLTITDGASNPSLDPSSIVDDRDGDPVGISSLVNYTVTFSKDMDDTTVTAADFGNAGTSGFSIGTVAEIGPGVFSVPVTPTSAGTLRLRVNASAELDDEEGNSLDTTTAIADNTTIIVDNTAPTLASTDIVDDQDGGPVDADTLVTYAVTFNEAMDESTVTAADFDNAGTAPVTIAIGTIDESDPNAPDPIPGVFYVEVTPTGGGTLQLSIKQDAVLKDVAGNSLNTTSAILDNTTITVNGTVSNPYDTWSEGETFADDTNEDGISNGMAWALGAATVNTVAADLLPTYDYTTDPAYVICTFRRADEANDHSDTTMVVQYGTTLSAAGWTTAEHDGNNVIITVTDNHYSTTPGIDRVVVKLKRSTLGASGTLFARLRVEQAP
;
A
#
# COMPACT_ATOMS: atom_id res chain seq x y z
N MET A 1 22.21 -10.52 -0.60
CA MET A 1 23.00 -9.61 0.29
C MET A 1 22.02 -8.89 1.21
N ILE A 2 22.05 -9.18 2.51
CA ILE A 2 21.04 -8.75 3.50
C ILE A 2 21.20 -7.24 3.78
N ARG A 3 20.23 -6.43 3.34
CA ARG A 3 20.19 -4.97 3.63
C ARG A 3 19.86 -4.74 5.10
N ARG A 4 20.82 -4.15 5.83
CA ARG A 4 20.61 -3.60 7.17
C ARG A 4 19.77 -2.33 7.06
N PHE A 5 18.53 -2.35 7.55
CA PHE A 5 17.74 -1.15 7.78
C PHE A 5 18.33 -0.36 8.95
N THR A 6 19.06 0.71 8.63
CA THR A 6 19.48 1.72 9.59
C THR A 6 18.29 2.61 9.92
N ARG A 7 17.83 2.56 11.18
CA ARG A 7 16.82 3.48 11.71
C ARG A 7 17.33 4.91 11.63
N ILE A 8 16.69 5.73 10.79
CA ILE A 8 16.89 7.18 10.76
C ILE A 8 16.31 7.75 12.06
N LYS A 9 17.18 8.15 12.99
CA LYS A 9 16.84 9.03 14.10
C LYS A 9 16.90 10.47 13.59
N ILE A 10 15.75 11.08 13.32
CA ILE A 10 15.67 12.53 13.10
C ILE A 10 15.85 13.19 14.47
N LEU A 11 17.06 13.73 14.69
CA LEU A 11 17.38 14.56 15.84
C LEU A 11 17.17 16.02 15.41
N ALA A 12 15.98 16.57 15.67
CA ALA A 12 15.73 17.99 15.48
C ALA A 12 16.65 18.80 16.41
N THR A 13 17.56 19.57 15.82
CA THR A 13 18.46 20.46 16.55
C THR A 13 17.88 21.87 16.45
N ILE A 14 17.43 22.41 17.57
CA ILE A 14 16.98 23.78 17.75
C ILE A 14 18.19 24.72 17.64
N ALA A 15 18.14 25.66 16.70
CA ALA A 15 18.94 26.88 16.74
C ALA A 15 18.07 28.03 16.20
N GLY A 16 17.55 28.85 17.11
CA GLY A 16 16.84 30.07 16.75
C GLY A 16 17.79 31.15 16.26
N LEU A 17 17.34 31.96 15.30
CA LEU A 17 17.31 33.42 15.41
C LEU A 17 16.61 34.02 14.17
N ALA A 18 15.83 35.07 14.41
CA ALA A 18 15.16 35.96 13.46
C ALA A 18 13.79 35.48 12.91
N PHE A 19 12.76 35.52 13.77
CA PHE A 19 11.41 35.87 13.29
C PHE A 19 11.40 37.36 12.96
N THR A 20 11.84 37.69 11.74
CA THR A 20 11.44 38.92 11.08
C THR A 20 9.95 38.81 10.79
N THR A 21 9.18 39.75 11.32
CA THR A 21 7.81 40.15 10.91
C THR A 21 7.02 39.07 10.19
N ALA A 22 6.04 38.50 10.91
CA ALA A 22 4.92 37.76 10.34
C ALA A 22 4.58 38.30 8.94
N SER A 23 4.95 37.51 7.93
CA SER A 23 4.13 37.44 6.73
C SER A 23 2.72 37.21 7.25
N ALA A 24 1.78 38.08 6.89
CA ALA A 24 0.38 37.74 7.07
C ALA A 24 0.17 36.43 6.31
N GLU A 25 0.12 35.30 7.01
CA GLU A 25 -0.68 34.19 6.51
C GLU A 25 -2.09 34.74 6.48
N GLU A 26 -2.59 34.99 5.28
CA GLU A 26 -4.00 35.21 5.02
C GLU A 26 -4.72 33.90 5.36
N GLY A 27 -5.18 33.80 6.61
CA GLY A 27 -5.74 32.57 7.17
C GLY A 27 -6.89 32.85 8.13
N LEU A 28 -7.23 31.81 8.90
CA LEU A 28 -8.32 31.77 9.87
C LEU A 28 -8.36 33.01 10.77
N VAL A 29 -9.56 33.49 11.06
CA VAL A 29 -9.84 34.57 12.00
C VAL A 29 -10.88 34.13 13.02
N SER A 30 -10.80 34.70 14.22
CA SER A 30 -11.87 34.50 15.20
C SER A 30 -13.07 35.38 14.90
N GLN A 31 -14.28 34.89 15.17
CA GLN A 31 -15.48 35.70 15.05
C GLN A 31 -15.34 37.01 15.87
N HIS A 32 -15.60 38.14 15.20
CA HIS A 32 -15.37 39.50 15.72
C HIS A 32 -13.91 39.90 15.99
N GLY A 33 -12.92 39.07 15.63
CA GLY A 33 -11.50 39.38 15.67
C GLY A 33 -10.93 39.61 17.08
N ILE A 34 -11.55 39.03 18.11
CA ILE A 34 -11.14 39.24 19.51
C ILE A 34 -10.09 38.22 19.94
N LEU A 35 -10.32 36.93 19.68
CA LEU A 35 -9.40 35.86 20.01
C LEU A 35 -8.21 35.91 19.06
N LEU A 36 -7.00 35.88 19.62
CA LEU A 36 -5.76 35.77 18.88
C LEU A 36 -5.43 34.29 18.71
N LEU A 37 -5.54 33.75 17.49
CA LEU A 37 -5.36 32.31 17.24
C LEU A 37 -3.96 31.81 17.55
N THR A 38 -2.94 32.68 17.52
CA THR A 38 -1.57 32.35 17.94
C THR A 38 -1.39 32.28 19.46
N ALA A 39 -2.40 32.67 20.24
CA ALA A 39 -2.39 32.47 21.68
C ALA A 39 -2.43 30.96 22.02
N ASN A 40 -1.99 30.59 23.21
CA ASN A 40 -1.79 29.18 23.60
C ASN A 40 -0.90 28.39 22.61
N GLY A 41 0.00 29.08 21.90
CA GLY A 41 0.91 28.46 20.93
C GLY A 41 0.25 28.02 19.62
N GLY A 42 -0.91 28.58 19.27
CA GLY A 42 -1.64 28.16 18.05
C GLY A 42 -2.64 27.02 18.29
N ILE A 43 -2.74 26.52 19.53
CA ILE A 43 -3.51 25.32 19.86
C ILE A 43 -4.86 25.68 20.47
N ASN A 44 -5.93 25.12 19.92
CA ASN A 44 -7.27 25.13 20.50
C ASN A 44 -7.27 24.30 21.79
N PRO A 45 -7.50 24.90 22.98
CA PRO A 45 -7.48 24.18 24.25
C PRO A 45 -8.51 23.06 24.35
N ALA A 46 -9.65 23.17 23.65
CA ALA A 46 -10.72 22.19 23.72
C ALA A 46 -10.37 20.88 22.99
N THR A 47 -9.65 20.98 21.85
CA THR A 47 -9.32 19.84 20.99
C THR A 47 -7.89 19.33 21.22
N GLY A 48 -6.98 20.21 21.65
CA GLY A 48 -5.55 19.93 21.76
C GLY A 48 -4.80 19.97 20.44
N PHE A 49 -5.44 20.41 19.35
CA PHE A 49 -4.87 20.57 18.02
C PHE A 49 -4.80 22.05 17.61
N GLU A 50 -4.17 22.35 16.49
CA GLU A 50 -4.17 23.71 15.92
C GLU A 50 -5.60 24.18 15.62
N TRP A 51 -5.83 25.49 15.62
CA TRP A 51 -7.15 26.04 15.28
C TRP A 51 -7.51 25.71 13.83
N GLU A 52 -8.73 25.22 13.63
CA GLU A 52 -9.30 24.91 12.31
C GLU A 52 -10.54 25.77 12.03
N TYR A 53 -10.94 25.89 10.75
CA TYR A 53 -12.21 26.52 10.39
C TYR A 53 -13.37 25.83 11.11
N GLY A 54 -14.32 26.62 11.62
CA GLY A 54 -15.48 26.11 12.35
C GLY A 54 -15.21 25.75 13.81
N ASP A 55 -13.96 25.78 14.28
CA ASP A 55 -13.66 25.56 15.70
C ASP A 55 -14.41 26.54 16.61
N GLU A 56 -14.92 26.05 17.72
CA GLU A 56 -15.74 26.84 18.65
C GLU A 56 -14.95 27.33 19.87
N TYR A 57 -15.32 28.52 20.38
CA TYR A 57 -14.79 29.10 21.62
C TYR A 57 -15.81 30.04 22.29
N ARG A 58 -15.52 30.45 23.52
CA ARG A 58 -16.26 31.51 24.24
C ARG A 58 -15.36 32.54 24.86
N LEU A 59 -15.91 33.74 25.03
CA LEU A 59 -15.33 34.82 25.81
C LEU A 59 -16.01 34.96 27.18
N VAL A 60 -15.22 35.33 28.19
CA VAL A 60 -15.71 35.55 29.56
C VAL A 60 -15.11 36.81 30.19
N PHE A 61 -15.89 37.45 31.05
CA PHE A 61 -15.44 38.57 31.89
C PHE A 61 -16.22 38.64 33.22
N ALA A 62 -15.72 39.43 34.18
CA ALA A 62 -16.44 39.82 35.39
C ALA A 62 -16.69 41.33 35.39
N THR A 63 -17.93 41.75 35.58
CA THR A 63 -18.37 43.13 35.28
C THR A 63 -17.59 44.21 36.04
N SER A 64 -17.31 45.35 35.38
CA SER A 64 -16.70 46.54 36.02
C SER A 64 -17.68 47.30 36.93
N MET A 65 -18.98 47.04 36.77
CA MET A 65 -20.07 47.60 37.57
C MET A 65 -20.69 46.54 38.46
N GLY A 66 -21.39 46.97 39.51
CA GLY A 66 -22.01 46.09 40.48
C GLY A 66 -23.54 46.09 40.39
N ILE A 67 -24.14 44.94 40.69
CA ILE A 67 -25.59 44.74 40.77
C ILE A 67 -25.99 44.13 42.11
N ASN A 68 -27.21 44.41 42.56
CA ASN A 68 -27.80 43.81 43.74
C ASN A 68 -28.32 42.39 43.44
N ALA A 69 -28.17 41.49 44.40
CA ALA A 69 -28.58 40.09 44.30
C ALA A 69 -30.07 39.86 44.66
N THR A 70 -30.95 40.84 44.43
CA THR A 70 -32.34 40.84 44.91
C THR A 70 -33.38 40.36 43.91
N SER A 71 -33.05 40.26 42.61
CA SER A 71 -33.99 39.78 41.61
C SER A 71 -33.99 38.25 41.55
N ALA A 72 -35.18 37.66 41.49
CA ALA A 72 -35.35 36.22 41.27
C ALA A 72 -35.47 35.86 39.77
N ASN A 73 -35.39 36.85 38.86
CA ASN A 73 -35.50 36.65 37.42
C ASN A 73 -34.12 36.69 36.75
N ILE A 74 -33.73 35.60 36.09
CA ILE A 74 -32.43 35.50 35.42
C ILE A 74 -32.26 36.54 34.29
N ALA A 75 -33.36 36.96 33.67
CA ALA A 75 -33.34 37.92 32.57
C ALA A 75 -32.78 39.29 33.00
N ASP A 76 -32.97 39.69 34.25
CA ASP A 76 -32.45 40.96 34.78
C ASP A 76 -30.92 40.95 34.82
N TYR A 77 -30.32 39.81 35.16
CA TYR A 77 -28.87 39.62 35.19
C TYR A 77 -28.28 39.48 33.79
N ASN A 78 -28.96 38.79 32.87
CA ASN A 78 -28.57 38.75 31.46
C ASN A 78 -28.59 40.14 30.84
N ALA A 79 -29.66 40.92 31.07
CA ALA A 79 -29.75 42.30 30.61
C ALA A 79 -28.62 43.17 31.20
N PHE A 80 -28.26 42.95 32.48
CA PHE A 80 -27.16 43.69 33.10
C PHE A 80 -25.81 43.44 32.42
N VAL A 81 -25.44 42.17 32.18
CA VAL A 81 -24.15 41.86 31.53
C VAL A 81 -24.15 42.27 30.05
N GLN A 82 -25.27 42.11 29.34
CA GLN A 82 -25.40 42.60 27.97
C GLN A 82 -25.25 44.12 27.90
N ASN A 83 -25.89 44.85 28.81
CA ASN A 83 -25.75 46.32 28.86
C ASN A 83 -24.32 46.76 29.19
N ALA A 84 -23.61 46.00 30.04
CA ALA A 84 -22.20 46.26 30.30
C ALA A 84 -21.35 46.07 29.03
N ALA A 85 -21.56 44.98 28.29
CA ALA A 85 -20.87 44.71 27.03
C ALA A 85 -21.18 45.76 25.94
N ASN A 86 -22.47 46.12 25.76
CA ASN A 86 -22.91 47.15 24.82
C ASN A 86 -22.30 48.53 25.11
N ALA A 87 -22.06 48.84 26.40
CA ALA A 87 -21.43 50.09 26.82
C ALA A 87 -19.90 50.07 26.73
N SER A 88 -19.28 48.92 26.43
CA SER A 88 -17.84 48.81 26.37
C SER A 88 -17.28 49.39 25.07
N THR A 89 -16.19 50.14 25.20
CA THR A 89 -15.36 50.58 24.06
C THR A 89 -14.11 49.71 23.90
N PHE A 90 -13.92 48.70 24.74
CA PHE A 90 -12.79 47.78 24.65
C PHE A 90 -12.87 46.98 23.35
N ARG A 91 -11.72 46.65 22.74
CA ARG A 91 -11.65 45.99 21.42
C ARG A 91 -12.49 46.70 20.34
N GLY A 92 -12.49 48.04 20.36
CA GLY A 92 -13.26 48.83 19.39
C GLY A 92 -14.78 48.73 19.56
N GLY A 93 -15.27 48.22 20.69
CA GLY A 93 -16.71 48.01 20.94
C GLY A 93 -17.25 46.66 20.46
N ALA A 94 -16.38 45.75 20.00
CA ALA A 94 -16.78 44.44 19.46
C ALA A 94 -17.62 43.60 20.44
N LEU A 95 -17.44 43.77 21.76
CA LEU A 95 -18.21 43.04 22.77
C LEU A 95 -19.73 43.33 22.69
N GLY A 96 -20.13 44.50 22.20
CA GLY A 96 -21.54 44.86 22.04
C GLY A 96 -22.26 44.12 20.90
N ASN A 97 -21.51 43.48 19.99
CA ASN A 97 -22.06 42.69 18.89
C ASN A 97 -22.25 41.21 19.26
N ILE A 98 -21.86 40.84 20.49
CA ILE A 98 -21.93 39.48 21.01
C ILE A 98 -23.10 39.39 22.00
N THR A 99 -23.82 38.28 21.99
CA THR A 99 -24.84 37.96 22.99
C THR A 99 -24.17 37.47 24.27
N TRP A 100 -24.53 38.06 25.42
CA TRP A 100 -23.98 37.73 26.72
C TRP A 100 -25.03 37.21 27.68
N LYS A 101 -24.65 36.21 28.48
CA LYS A 101 -25.45 35.70 29.58
C LYS A 101 -24.68 35.73 30.88
N ALA A 102 -25.40 36.02 31.97
CA ALA A 102 -24.83 36.04 33.30
C ALA A 102 -24.56 34.62 33.80
N LEU A 103 -23.36 34.35 34.29
CA LEU A 103 -23.04 33.08 34.96
C LEU A 103 -23.42 33.19 36.44
N VAL A 104 -24.72 33.17 36.68
CA VAL A 104 -25.35 33.23 38.01
C VAL A 104 -26.58 32.33 38.07
N SER A 105 -26.95 31.90 39.27
CA SER A 105 -28.18 31.14 39.52
C SER A 105 -29.23 31.98 40.24
N THR A 106 -30.48 31.81 39.81
CA THR A 106 -31.71 32.30 40.44
C THR A 106 -32.54 31.09 40.93
N PRO A 107 -33.60 31.27 41.75
CA PRO A 107 -34.38 30.15 42.28
C PRO A 107 -34.91 29.17 41.21
N THR A 108 -35.16 29.68 40.01
CA THR A 108 -35.74 28.93 38.89
C THR A 108 -34.72 28.50 37.84
N VAL A 109 -33.56 29.18 37.71
CA VAL A 109 -32.58 28.91 36.65
C VAL A 109 -31.17 28.78 37.22
N ALA A 110 -30.50 27.66 36.93
CA ALA A 110 -29.10 27.43 37.28
C ALA A 110 -28.15 28.16 36.30
N ALA A 111 -26.95 28.51 36.75
CA ALA A 111 -25.97 29.25 35.95
C ALA A 111 -25.57 28.47 34.70
N ASN A 112 -25.20 27.19 34.85
CA ASN A 112 -24.84 26.31 33.74
C ASN A 112 -25.96 26.13 32.71
N VAL A 113 -27.23 26.12 33.14
CA VAL A 113 -28.41 26.08 32.26
C VAL A 113 -28.59 27.42 31.54
N ASN A 114 -28.40 28.54 32.23
CA ASN A 114 -28.54 29.87 31.63
C ASN A 114 -27.52 30.05 30.50
N THR A 115 -26.25 29.77 30.76
CA THR A 115 -25.14 29.93 29.81
C THR A 115 -25.03 28.80 28.78
N GLY A 116 -25.75 27.69 28.96
CA GLY A 116 -25.69 26.53 28.05
C GLY A 116 -24.44 25.68 28.23
N THR A 117 -23.77 25.77 29.37
CA THR A 117 -22.45 25.16 29.66
C THR A 117 -22.60 23.93 30.57
N PHE A 118 -23.62 23.10 30.33
CA PHE A 118 -23.89 21.89 31.11
C PHE A 118 -23.12 20.69 30.55
N GLY A 119 -22.47 19.90 31.42
CA GLY A 119 -21.74 18.68 31.03
C GLY A 119 -20.24 18.76 31.32
N VAL A 120 -19.46 17.95 30.62
CA VAL A 120 -17.99 17.83 30.82
C VAL A 120 -17.16 18.10 29.55
N GLY A 121 -17.80 18.27 28.39
CA GLY A 121 -17.16 18.62 27.12
C GLY A 121 -17.36 20.10 26.77
N GLY A 122 -17.39 20.41 25.48
CA GLY A 122 -17.64 21.76 24.96
C GLY A 122 -16.37 22.53 24.62
N GLU A 123 -16.58 23.78 24.26
CA GLU A 123 -15.60 24.74 23.76
C GLU A 123 -14.78 25.42 24.86
N SER A 124 -13.65 26.00 24.46
CA SER A 124 -12.71 26.66 25.36
C SER A 124 -13.19 28.06 25.79
N PHE A 125 -12.78 28.51 26.97
CA PHE A 125 -13.13 29.81 27.53
C PHE A 125 -11.91 30.72 27.60
N TRP A 126 -12.06 31.94 27.10
CA TRP A 126 -10.99 32.93 27.03
C TRP A 126 -11.43 34.22 27.71
N LEU A 127 -10.51 34.93 28.35
CA LEU A 127 -10.80 36.31 28.77
C LEU A 127 -11.09 37.17 27.54
N VAL A 128 -11.85 38.24 27.72
CA VAL A 128 -12.11 39.25 26.66
C VAL A 128 -10.85 39.92 26.08
N ASN A 129 -9.66 39.66 26.63
CA ASN A 129 -8.40 40.00 25.98
C ASN A 129 -8.06 39.08 24.80
N GLY A 130 -8.76 37.97 24.60
CA GLY A 130 -8.52 37.03 23.52
C GLY A 130 -7.16 36.34 23.51
N ILE A 131 -6.44 36.36 24.63
CA ILE A 131 -5.08 35.79 24.75
C ILE A 131 -4.99 34.83 25.95
N THR A 132 -5.81 35.03 26.97
CA THR A 132 -5.74 34.25 28.22
C THR A 132 -6.81 33.17 28.26
N VAL A 133 -6.39 31.91 28.18
CA VAL A 133 -7.25 30.74 28.42
C VAL A 133 -7.67 30.70 29.88
N VAL A 134 -8.97 30.59 30.13
CA VAL A 134 -9.57 30.40 31.46
C VAL A 134 -9.78 28.92 31.73
N ALA A 135 -10.42 28.23 30.78
CA ALA A 135 -10.74 26.81 30.90
C ALA A 135 -10.78 26.14 29.53
N ASP A 136 -10.40 24.87 29.48
CA ASP A 136 -10.31 24.12 28.23
C ASP A 136 -11.69 23.68 27.70
N ASN A 137 -12.65 23.46 28.61
CA ASN A 137 -14.03 23.04 28.32
C ASN A 137 -14.94 23.23 29.55
N TYR A 138 -16.21 22.78 29.49
CA TYR A 138 -17.16 22.92 30.61
C TYR A 138 -16.73 22.14 31.86
N GLY A 139 -16.08 20.99 31.66
CA GLY A 139 -15.55 20.16 32.75
C GLY A 139 -14.43 20.87 33.51
N ASP A 140 -13.55 21.58 32.81
CA ASP A 140 -12.50 22.39 33.43
C ASP A 140 -13.05 23.67 34.08
N LEU A 141 -14.09 24.29 33.49
CA LEU A 141 -14.73 25.47 34.05
C LEU A 141 -15.40 25.20 35.42
N TYR A 142 -16.18 24.11 35.52
CA TYR A 142 -17.00 23.78 36.71
C TYR A 142 -16.47 22.64 37.58
N GLY A 143 -15.50 21.85 37.11
CA GLY A 143 -15.01 20.67 37.81
C GLY A 143 -14.27 20.99 39.12
N SER A 144 -13.84 19.96 39.83
CA SER A 144 -12.95 20.11 41.01
C SER A 144 -11.51 20.50 40.64
N GLY A 145 -11.26 20.78 39.36
CA GLY A 145 -9.98 21.22 38.80
C GLY A 145 -9.66 22.68 39.10
N THR A 146 -8.45 23.08 38.78
CA THR A 146 -7.99 24.47 38.81
C THR A 146 -8.16 25.07 37.43
N HIS A 147 -8.84 26.22 37.30
CA HIS A 147 -8.79 27.02 36.06
C HIS A 147 -7.35 27.27 35.65
N SER A 148 -7.09 27.26 34.35
CA SER A 148 -5.80 27.69 33.79
C SER A 148 -5.49 29.13 34.22
N ASN A 149 -6.48 30.02 34.19
CA ASN A 149 -6.37 31.39 34.69
C ASN A 149 -7.69 31.89 35.30
N ALA A 150 -7.62 32.88 36.19
CA ALA A 150 -8.80 33.43 36.85
C ALA A 150 -9.59 34.35 35.92
N ILE A 151 -10.91 34.45 36.13
CA ILE A 151 -11.79 35.39 35.41
C ILE A 151 -11.64 36.81 36.00
N ASN A 152 -10.44 37.38 35.88
CA ASN A 152 -10.01 38.59 36.57
C ASN A 152 -9.99 39.85 35.68
N MET A 153 -10.79 39.87 34.63
CA MET A 153 -10.90 40.97 33.68
C MET A 153 -12.35 41.36 33.47
N SER A 154 -12.59 42.67 33.38
CA SER A 154 -13.89 43.26 33.05
C SER A 154 -14.07 43.50 31.57
N GLU A 155 -15.30 43.80 31.18
CA GLU A 155 -15.66 44.19 29.82
C GLU A 155 -14.87 45.41 29.31
N LYS A 156 -14.24 46.18 30.21
CA LYS A 156 -13.40 47.34 29.87
C LYS A 156 -11.91 47.01 29.69
N GLY A 157 -11.53 45.74 29.80
CA GLY A 157 -10.13 45.28 29.74
C GLY A 157 -9.32 45.52 31.02
N GLY A 158 -9.92 46.12 32.05
CA GLY A 158 -9.31 46.35 33.37
C GLY A 158 -9.84 45.40 34.44
N SER A 159 -9.48 45.64 35.70
CA SER A 159 -9.96 44.82 36.81
C SER A 159 -11.49 44.87 36.98
N PRO A 160 -12.14 43.76 37.38
CA PRO A 160 -13.55 43.73 37.78
C PRO A 160 -13.83 44.68 38.95
N LEU A 161 -15.11 44.95 39.20
CA LEU A 161 -15.50 45.74 40.37
C LEU A 161 -14.97 45.07 41.66
N ASN A 162 -14.08 45.77 42.35
CA ASN A 162 -13.56 45.35 43.65
C ASN A 162 -14.32 46.02 44.81
N ASN A 163 -15.61 45.72 44.91
CA ASN A 163 -16.44 46.14 46.04
C ASN A 163 -16.64 45.01 47.07
N GLY A 164 -15.99 43.86 46.88
CA GLY A 164 -16.13 42.69 47.75
C GLY A 164 -14.99 42.53 48.76
N SER A 165 -15.21 41.76 49.81
CA SER A 165 -14.10 41.20 50.58
C SER A 165 -13.40 40.13 49.74
N TYR A 166 -12.07 40.14 49.69
CA TYR A 166 -11.27 39.19 48.91
C TYR A 166 -11.60 39.13 47.42
N SER A 167 -12.05 40.23 46.80
CA SER A 167 -12.47 40.24 45.39
C SER A 167 -13.74 39.40 45.13
N SER A 168 -14.69 39.43 46.06
CA SER A 168 -15.94 38.66 45.94
C SER A 168 -16.90 39.22 44.90
N LEU A 169 -17.67 38.34 44.27
CA LEU A 169 -18.74 38.65 43.31
C LEU A 169 -19.98 37.78 43.53
N TRP A 170 -21.08 38.08 42.85
CA TRP A 170 -22.32 37.30 42.95
C TRP A 170 -22.34 36.10 42.00
N THR A 171 -22.84 34.96 42.48
CA THR A 171 -22.99 33.74 41.65
C THR A 171 -24.27 32.95 41.94
N GLY A 172 -24.74 32.90 43.19
CA GLY A 172 -25.91 32.11 43.57
C GLY A 172 -25.77 30.60 43.35
N SER A 173 -24.57 30.13 43.00
CA SER A 173 -24.35 28.79 42.44
C SER A 173 -23.45 27.95 43.34
N ASP A 174 -23.52 26.63 43.18
CA ASP A 174 -22.52 25.70 43.71
C ASP A 174 -21.31 25.57 42.75
N GLY A 175 -20.33 24.74 43.12
CA GLY A 175 -19.12 24.50 42.32
C GLY A 175 -19.40 24.03 40.89
N ASN A 176 -20.50 23.31 40.67
CA ASN A 176 -20.85 22.72 39.38
C ASN A 176 -21.73 23.66 38.52
N GLY A 177 -21.88 24.93 38.92
CA GLY A 177 -22.76 25.89 38.26
C GLY A 177 -24.25 25.62 38.47
N ASN A 178 -24.63 24.69 39.35
CA ASN A 178 -26.02 24.47 39.71
C ASN A 178 -26.48 25.53 40.73
N LYS A 179 -27.78 25.73 40.82
CA LYS A 179 -28.35 26.60 41.85
C LYS A 179 -28.05 26.09 43.26
N LYS A 180 -27.60 26.99 44.14
CA LYS A 180 -27.42 26.66 45.56
C LYS A 180 -28.70 26.94 46.33
N THR A 181 -29.51 25.92 46.58
CA THR A 181 -30.83 26.05 47.22
C THR A 181 -30.81 26.92 48.48
N GLY A 182 -31.60 28.01 48.45
CA GLY A 182 -31.74 28.99 49.52
C GLY A 182 -30.71 30.14 49.48
N PHE A 183 -29.75 30.07 48.58
CA PHE A 183 -28.67 31.04 48.39
C PHE A 183 -28.55 31.50 46.92
N GLU A 184 -29.56 31.25 46.10
CA GLU A 184 -29.66 31.84 44.77
C GLU A 184 -29.80 33.37 44.84
N LEU A 185 -29.51 34.07 43.75
CA LEU A 185 -29.81 35.50 43.64
C LEU A 185 -31.33 35.69 43.64
N GLY A 186 -31.84 36.57 44.50
CA GLY A 186 -33.28 36.78 44.73
C GLY A 186 -33.94 35.75 45.64
N ALA A 187 -33.17 34.88 46.31
CA ALA A 187 -33.72 33.96 47.30
C ALA A 187 -34.31 34.72 48.50
N ALA A 188 -35.45 34.25 49.01
CA ALA A 188 -36.20 34.91 50.09
C ALA A 188 -35.42 35.04 51.43
N GLY A 189 -34.35 34.25 51.62
CA GLY A 189 -33.51 34.29 52.81
C GLY A 189 -32.59 35.53 52.91
N GLY A 190 -32.58 36.42 51.91
CA GLY A 190 -31.82 37.66 51.93
C GLY A 190 -30.30 37.50 51.85
N THR A 191 -29.82 36.27 51.64
CA THR A 191 -28.41 35.95 51.43
C THR A 191 -28.24 35.16 50.14
N SER A 192 -27.12 35.35 49.45
CA SER A 192 -26.80 34.66 48.22
C SER A 192 -25.34 34.19 48.20
N LYS A 193 -25.06 33.17 47.38
CA LYS A 193 -23.68 32.73 47.15
C LYS A 193 -22.87 33.75 46.39
N GLY A 194 -21.64 33.91 46.82
CA GLY A 194 -20.62 34.65 46.11
C GLY A 194 -19.34 33.85 45.90
N GLY A 195 -18.71 34.11 44.76
CA GLY A 195 -17.42 33.57 44.34
C GLY A 195 -16.32 34.61 44.40
N LEU A 196 -15.18 34.31 43.79
CA LEU A 196 -13.97 35.15 43.78
C LEU A 196 -13.37 35.25 42.37
N TRP A 197 -13.38 36.43 41.76
CA TRP A 197 -12.84 36.62 40.40
C TRP A 197 -11.31 36.48 40.30
N GLY A 198 -10.59 36.51 41.43
CA GLY A 198 -9.14 36.38 41.49
C GLY A 198 -8.62 34.99 41.83
N PHE A 199 -9.46 33.96 41.80
CA PHE A 199 -9.09 32.60 42.20
C PHE A 199 -9.28 31.60 41.07
N THR A 200 -8.38 30.63 40.98
CA THR A 200 -8.43 29.52 40.01
C THR A 200 -8.69 28.17 40.65
N SER A 201 -8.47 28.01 41.95
CA SER A 201 -8.44 26.69 42.61
C SER A 201 -9.75 26.31 43.31
N GLY A 202 -10.23 25.11 42.98
CA GLY A 202 -11.45 24.52 43.51
C GLY A 202 -12.68 25.38 43.23
N ALA A 203 -13.77 25.12 43.94
CA ALA A 203 -15.03 25.83 43.74
C ALA A 203 -15.03 27.30 44.24
N HIS A 204 -13.90 27.85 44.70
CA HIS A 204 -13.87 29.18 45.34
C HIS A 204 -14.20 30.33 44.39
N TRP A 205 -13.93 30.16 43.09
CA TRP A 205 -14.24 31.17 42.09
C TRP A 205 -15.75 31.39 41.94
N ILE A 206 -16.58 30.39 42.31
CA ILE A 206 -18.03 30.40 42.17
C ILE A 206 -18.82 30.22 43.49
N ASP A 207 -18.43 29.33 44.40
CA ASP A 207 -19.10 29.03 45.68
C ASP A 207 -18.12 29.19 46.86
N ARG A 208 -17.99 30.40 47.41
CA ARG A 208 -17.12 30.65 48.57
C ARG A 208 -17.85 31.24 49.77
N PHE A 209 -18.64 32.28 49.56
CA PHE A 209 -19.22 33.08 50.64
C PHE A 209 -20.74 33.06 50.62
N ASN A 210 -21.34 33.25 51.79
CA ASN A 210 -22.75 33.61 51.93
C ASN A 210 -22.79 35.12 52.21
N LEU A 211 -23.36 35.89 51.30
CA LEU A 211 -23.29 37.35 51.29
C LEU A 211 -24.70 37.94 51.36
N SER A 212 -24.88 39.04 52.10
CA SER A 212 -26.18 39.75 52.22
C SER A 212 -26.58 40.42 50.91
N GLN A 213 -27.78 40.14 50.38
CA GLN A 213 -28.23 40.68 49.09
C GLN A 213 -28.37 42.21 49.07
N THR A 214 -28.53 42.84 50.24
CA THR A 214 -28.77 44.28 50.38
C THR A 214 -27.61 45.05 50.99
N THR A 215 -26.70 44.38 51.68
CA THR A 215 -25.62 45.05 52.43
C THR A 215 -24.24 44.42 52.21
N ALA A 216 -24.10 43.45 51.30
CA ALA A 216 -22.78 42.93 50.95
C ALA A 216 -21.90 43.99 50.28
N GLY A 217 -20.60 43.74 50.34
CA GLY A 217 -19.57 44.60 49.81
C GLY A 217 -19.02 45.61 50.82
N ASN A 218 -17.83 46.11 50.54
CA ASN A 218 -17.08 47.02 51.42
C ASN A 218 -17.79 48.37 51.54
N SER A 219 -18.56 48.77 50.53
CA SER A 219 -19.41 49.97 50.54
C SER A 219 -20.76 49.77 51.24
N GLY A 220 -21.14 48.52 51.53
CA GLY A 220 -22.41 48.19 52.19
C GLY A 220 -23.67 48.41 51.34
N ASP A 221 -23.54 48.56 50.02
CA ASP A 221 -24.61 48.85 49.06
C ASP A 221 -25.24 47.60 48.41
N GLY A 222 -24.73 46.41 48.75
CA GLY A 222 -25.19 45.14 48.18
C GLY A 222 -24.74 44.90 46.74
N LYS A 223 -23.89 45.76 46.18
CA LYS A 223 -23.50 45.70 44.77
C LYS A 223 -22.16 45.00 44.61
N LEU A 224 -22.15 43.87 43.92
CA LEU A 224 -20.92 43.19 43.52
C LEU A 224 -20.95 42.91 42.01
N ALA A 225 -19.78 42.62 41.44
CA ALA A 225 -19.68 42.16 40.06
C ALA A 225 -20.47 40.85 39.86
N ILE A 226 -20.70 40.49 38.60
CA ILE A 226 -21.10 39.14 38.18
C ILE A 226 -20.26 38.72 36.99
N TYR A 227 -20.15 37.41 36.77
CA TYR A 227 -19.55 36.86 35.56
C TYR A 227 -20.51 36.94 34.37
N ALA A 228 -19.94 37.12 33.18
CA ALA A 228 -20.61 37.07 31.89
C ALA A 228 -19.90 36.07 30.98
N VAL A 229 -20.69 35.33 30.21
CA VAL A 229 -20.24 34.35 29.22
C VAL A 229 -20.92 34.68 27.89
N SER A 230 -20.17 34.69 26.79
CA SER A 230 -20.70 34.92 25.46
C SER A 230 -21.61 33.77 24.98
N GLU A 231 -22.29 33.96 23.86
CA GLU A 231 -22.69 32.85 23.00
C GLU A 231 -21.47 32.04 22.50
N VAL A 232 -21.73 30.93 21.81
CA VAL A 232 -20.66 30.17 21.14
C VAL A 232 -20.19 31.00 19.96
N LEU A 233 -18.88 31.19 19.86
CA LEU A 233 -18.24 31.89 18.76
C LEU A 233 -17.40 30.90 17.95
N THR A 234 -17.24 31.15 16.66
CA THR A 234 -16.52 30.25 15.74
C THR A 234 -15.26 30.87 15.18
N ILE A 235 -14.34 30.02 14.72
CA ILE A 235 -13.27 30.42 13.81
C ILE A 235 -13.82 30.40 12.38
N THR A 236 -13.56 31.46 11.63
CA THR A 236 -14.02 31.65 10.25
C THR A 236 -12.85 32.01 9.35
N ASP A 237 -13.09 32.13 8.05
CA ASP A 237 -12.06 32.63 7.14
C ASP A 237 -11.94 34.16 7.19
N GLY A 238 -10.73 34.65 6.94
CA GLY A 238 -10.45 36.08 6.90
C GLY A 238 -11.05 36.74 5.66
N ALA A 239 -11.24 38.06 5.69
CA ALA A 239 -11.87 38.84 4.60
C ALA A 239 -11.04 39.01 3.30
N SER A 240 -10.03 38.16 3.06
CA SER A 240 -9.32 38.14 1.77
C SER A 240 -10.02 37.21 0.79
N ASN A 241 -9.80 37.40 -0.51
CA ASN A 241 -10.38 36.52 -1.51
C ASN A 241 -9.80 35.10 -1.40
N PRO A 242 -10.57 34.04 -1.70
CA PRO A 242 -10.02 32.71 -1.87
C PRO A 242 -9.06 32.67 -3.08
N SER A 243 -8.16 31.69 -3.06
CA SER A 243 -7.21 31.43 -4.13
C SER A 243 -7.18 29.94 -4.49
N LEU A 244 -6.80 29.63 -5.73
CA LEU A 244 -6.64 28.26 -6.22
C LEU A 244 -5.34 28.16 -7.02
N ASP A 245 -4.41 27.33 -6.56
CA ASP A 245 -3.21 27.02 -7.32
C ASP A 245 -3.52 25.93 -8.37
N PRO A 246 -3.01 26.03 -9.61
CA PRO A 246 -3.10 24.97 -10.62
C PRO A 246 -2.74 23.57 -10.12
N SER A 247 -1.79 23.45 -9.18
CA SER A 247 -1.38 22.18 -8.58
C SER A 247 -2.34 21.65 -7.52
N SER A 248 -3.30 22.47 -7.07
CA SER A 248 -4.38 22.07 -6.17
C SER A 248 -5.60 21.51 -6.91
N ILE A 249 -5.51 21.33 -8.23
CA ILE A 249 -6.46 20.57 -9.03
C ILE A 249 -5.78 19.24 -9.36
N VAL A 250 -6.16 18.17 -8.67
CA VAL A 250 -5.46 16.88 -8.73
C VAL A 250 -6.43 15.80 -9.22
N ASP A 251 -6.04 15.04 -10.24
CA ASP A 251 -6.80 13.88 -10.72
C ASP A 251 -6.41 12.58 -10.01
N ASP A 252 -7.27 11.56 -10.10
CA ASP A 252 -7.05 10.21 -9.56
C ASP A 252 -6.23 9.29 -10.47
N ARG A 253 -5.63 9.82 -11.54
CA ARG A 253 -4.85 9.10 -12.55
C ARG A 253 -3.38 9.49 -12.56
N ASP A 254 -2.98 10.49 -11.78
CA ASP A 254 -1.63 11.09 -11.81
C ASP A 254 -1.17 11.44 -13.24
N GLY A 255 -2.12 11.81 -14.12
CA GLY A 255 -1.87 12.10 -15.53
C GLY A 255 -1.82 10.89 -16.48
N ASP A 256 -2.03 9.66 -16.00
CA ASP A 256 -2.06 8.46 -16.85
C ASP A 256 -3.16 8.52 -17.91
N PRO A 257 -2.94 7.92 -19.11
CA PRO A 257 -3.96 7.88 -20.16
C PRO A 257 -5.23 7.16 -19.71
N VAL A 258 -6.37 7.59 -20.23
CA VAL A 258 -7.68 6.96 -19.97
C VAL A 258 -8.45 6.70 -21.25
N GLY A 259 -9.29 5.67 -21.23
CA GLY A 259 -10.24 5.40 -22.32
C GLY A 259 -11.42 6.37 -22.34
N ILE A 260 -12.11 6.49 -23.48
CA ILE A 260 -13.39 7.20 -23.56
C ILE A 260 -14.39 6.58 -22.56
N SER A 261 -15.22 7.43 -21.93
CA SER A 261 -16.19 7.05 -20.89
C SER A 261 -15.59 6.60 -19.56
N SER A 262 -14.27 6.68 -19.39
CA SER A 262 -13.63 6.42 -18.09
C SER A 262 -13.88 7.58 -17.13
N LEU A 263 -14.36 7.29 -15.93
CA LEU A 263 -14.50 8.31 -14.90
C LEU A 263 -13.11 8.71 -14.36
N VAL A 264 -12.86 10.02 -14.32
CA VAL A 264 -11.71 10.65 -13.67
C VAL A 264 -12.25 11.54 -12.56
N ASN A 265 -11.85 11.30 -11.32
CA ASN A 265 -12.25 12.14 -10.19
C ASN A 265 -11.17 13.16 -9.92
N TYR A 266 -11.52 14.44 -10.03
CA TYR A 266 -10.63 15.52 -9.62
C TYR A 266 -10.95 15.93 -8.18
N THR A 267 -9.90 16.19 -7.41
CA THR A 267 -9.97 16.90 -6.13
C THR A 267 -9.48 18.33 -6.36
N VAL A 268 -10.34 19.30 -6.04
CA VAL A 268 -10.03 20.73 -6.17
C VAL A 268 -9.98 21.32 -4.76
N THR A 269 -8.80 21.82 -4.38
CA THR A 269 -8.56 22.38 -3.04
C THR A 269 -8.33 23.89 -3.13
N PHE A 270 -9.29 24.66 -2.64
CA PHE A 270 -9.17 26.10 -2.49
C PHE A 270 -8.35 26.45 -1.24
N SER A 271 -7.86 27.68 -1.14
CA SER A 271 -7.11 28.14 0.02
C SER A 271 -7.97 28.41 1.28
N LYS A 272 -9.30 28.28 1.15
CA LYS A 272 -10.33 28.65 2.11
C LYS A 272 -11.57 27.80 1.90
N ASP A 273 -12.45 27.81 2.88
CA ASP A 273 -13.78 27.24 2.72
C ASP A 273 -14.58 28.01 1.68
N MET A 274 -15.41 27.30 0.89
CA MET A 274 -16.17 27.92 -0.20
C MET A 274 -17.68 27.82 0.08
N ASP A 275 -18.46 28.80 -0.40
CA ASP A 275 -19.92 28.65 -0.43
C ASP A 275 -20.28 27.55 -1.44
N ASP A 276 -20.66 26.38 -0.94
CA ASP A 276 -20.99 25.19 -1.72
C ASP A 276 -22.10 25.42 -2.76
N THR A 277 -22.92 26.45 -2.57
CA THR A 277 -23.99 26.82 -3.50
C THR A 277 -23.48 27.57 -4.73
N THR A 278 -22.27 28.14 -4.66
CA THR A 278 -21.60 28.82 -5.78
C THR A 278 -20.71 27.88 -6.58
N VAL A 279 -20.27 26.75 -6.01
CA VAL A 279 -19.36 25.81 -6.69
C VAL A 279 -20.15 24.71 -7.40
N THR A 280 -20.40 24.90 -8.70
CA THR A 280 -21.22 23.98 -9.51
C THR A 280 -20.46 23.38 -10.69
N ALA A 281 -21.05 22.37 -11.34
CA ALA A 281 -20.50 21.79 -12.57
C ALA A 281 -20.33 22.80 -13.72
N ALA A 282 -21.04 23.94 -13.70
CA ALA A 282 -20.93 24.97 -14.74
C ALA A 282 -19.63 25.78 -14.64
N ASP A 283 -19.04 25.83 -13.44
CA ASP A 283 -17.83 26.59 -13.15
C ASP A 283 -16.57 25.91 -13.68
N PHE A 284 -16.70 24.62 -14.02
CA PHE A 284 -15.61 23.80 -14.52
C PHE A 284 -15.69 23.57 -16.03
N GLY A 285 -14.53 23.32 -16.63
CA GLY A 285 -14.43 22.97 -18.04
C GLY A 285 -13.19 22.14 -18.36
N ASN A 286 -13.02 21.79 -19.63
CA ASN A 286 -11.81 21.15 -20.12
C ASN A 286 -10.95 22.18 -20.89
N ALA A 287 -9.69 22.35 -20.51
CA ALA A 287 -8.70 23.11 -21.26
C ALA A 287 -8.11 22.30 -22.44
N GLY A 288 -8.27 20.98 -22.41
CA GLY A 288 -7.86 20.07 -23.48
C GLY A 288 -8.84 20.00 -24.66
N THR A 289 -8.68 18.98 -25.49
CA THR A 289 -9.43 18.80 -26.75
C THR A 289 -10.54 17.76 -26.68
N SER A 290 -10.56 16.91 -25.65
CA SER A 290 -11.60 15.91 -25.46
C SER A 290 -12.94 16.56 -25.12
N GLY A 291 -14.04 16.10 -25.73
CA GLY A 291 -15.38 16.38 -25.24
C GLY A 291 -15.58 15.74 -23.87
N PHE A 292 -16.39 16.32 -22.99
CA PHE A 292 -16.51 15.86 -21.61
C PHE A 292 -17.92 16.07 -21.05
N SER A 293 -18.22 15.37 -19.96
CA SER A 293 -19.35 15.64 -19.07
C SER A 293 -18.87 15.69 -17.63
N ILE A 294 -19.44 16.59 -16.83
CA ILE A 294 -19.16 16.70 -15.39
C ILE A 294 -20.36 16.13 -14.63
N GLY A 295 -20.10 15.29 -13.64
CA GLY A 295 -21.11 14.76 -12.74
C GLY A 295 -21.50 15.76 -11.64
N THR A 296 -22.01 15.27 -10.52
CA THR A 296 -22.33 16.10 -9.36
C THR A 296 -21.03 16.54 -8.68
N VAL A 297 -20.81 17.86 -8.65
CA VAL A 297 -19.76 18.47 -7.82
C VAL A 297 -20.22 18.44 -6.36
N ALA A 298 -19.34 18.01 -5.46
CA ALA A 298 -19.65 17.90 -4.04
C ALA A 298 -18.45 18.33 -3.21
N GLU A 299 -18.72 19.11 -2.15
CA GLU A 299 -17.73 19.40 -1.13
C GLU A 299 -17.53 18.16 -0.23
N ILE A 300 -16.27 17.78 -0.04
CA ILE A 300 -15.87 16.60 0.74
C ILE A 300 -15.13 16.97 2.04
N GLY A 301 -14.87 18.26 2.23
CA GLY A 301 -14.32 18.90 3.42
C GLY A 301 -14.20 20.40 3.15
N PRO A 302 -14.03 21.25 4.17
CA PRO A 302 -13.98 22.69 3.99
C PRO A 302 -13.00 23.12 2.89
N GLY A 303 -13.50 23.75 1.83
CA GLY A 303 -12.70 24.22 0.69
C GLY A 303 -12.18 23.11 -0.24
N VAL A 304 -12.64 21.87 -0.09
CA VAL A 304 -12.18 20.71 -0.87
C VAL A 304 -13.35 20.07 -1.61
N PHE A 305 -13.29 20.09 -2.94
CA PHE A 305 -14.38 19.62 -3.81
C PHE A 305 -13.97 18.41 -4.63
N SER A 306 -14.88 17.45 -4.75
CA SER A 306 -14.80 16.36 -5.71
C SER A 306 -15.52 16.75 -7.00
N VAL A 307 -14.81 16.68 -8.13
CA VAL A 307 -15.30 17.02 -9.47
C VAL A 307 -15.17 15.78 -10.37
N PRO A 308 -16.23 14.95 -10.49
CA PRO A 308 -16.23 13.78 -11.36
C PRO A 308 -16.35 14.19 -12.83
N VAL A 309 -15.38 13.81 -13.66
CA VAL A 309 -15.32 14.13 -15.10
C VAL A 309 -15.28 12.85 -15.92
N THR A 310 -16.05 12.81 -17.00
CA THR A 310 -16.06 11.68 -17.95
C THR A 310 -15.80 12.20 -19.37
N PRO A 311 -14.72 11.75 -20.06
CA PRO A 311 -14.47 12.11 -21.44
C PRO A 311 -15.44 11.38 -22.38
N THR A 312 -15.80 12.04 -23.47
CA THR A 312 -16.77 11.56 -24.48
C THR A 312 -16.17 11.44 -25.88
N SER A 313 -14.94 11.92 -26.08
CA SER A 313 -14.17 11.75 -27.32
C SER A 313 -12.68 11.60 -27.03
N ALA A 314 -11.92 11.04 -27.98
CA ALA A 314 -10.46 11.07 -27.91
C ALA A 314 -9.93 12.52 -27.91
N GLY A 315 -8.72 12.73 -27.37
CA GLY A 315 -8.09 14.04 -27.24
C GLY A 315 -7.34 14.17 -25.93
N THR A 316 -7.39 15.36 -25.31
CA THR A 316 -6.81 15.59 -23.98
C THR A 316 -7.85 16.06 -22.97
N LEU A 317 -7.71 15.61 -21.74
CA LEU A 317 -8.40 16.12 -20.56
C LEU A 317 -7.41 16.94 -19.72
N ARG A 318 -7.86 18.11 -19.31
CA ARG A 318 -7.16 19.01 -18.40
C ARG A 318 -8.23 19.87 -17.73
N LEU A 319 -8.64 19.51 -16.52
CA LEU A 319 -9.71 20.22 -15.82
C LEU A 319 -9.30 21.69 -15.63
N ARG A 320 -10.28 22.59 -15.65
CA ARG A 320 -10.07 23.99 -15.28
C ARG A 320 -11.27 24.54 -14.56
N VAL A 321 -11.04 25.53 -13.71
CA VAL A 321 -12.04 26.55 -13.40
C VAL A 321 -12.13 27.50 -14.59
N ASN A 322 -13.33 27.72 -15.09
CA ASN A 322 -13.60 28.57 -16.24
C ASN A 322 -13.28 30.04 -15.91
N ALA A 323 -12.84 30.78 -16.93
CA ALA A 323 -12.73 32.23 -16.78
C ALA A 323 -14.12 32.82 -16.52
N SER A 324 -14.21 33.79 -15.60
CA SER A 324 -15.46 34.42 -15.16
C SER A 324 -16.44 33.50 -14.43
N ALA A 325 -15.98 32.36 -13.89
CA ALA A 325 -16.76 31.61 -12.92
C ALA A 325 -16.97 32.45 -11.65
N GLU A 326 -18.19 32.43 -11.10
CA GLU A 326 -18.57 33.19 -9.90
C GLU A 326 -18.54 32.23 -8.70
N LEU A 327 -17.38 32.16 -8.04
CA LEU A 327 -17.11 31.26 -6.92
C LEU A 327 -16.78 32.11 -5.70
N ASP A 328 -17.61 32.06 -4.66
CA ASP A 328 -17.46 32.86 -3.45
C ASP A 328 -17.17 31.98 -2.24
N ASP A 329 -16.43 32.52 -1.25
CA ASP A 329 -16.35 31.90 0.09
C ASP A 329 -17.62 32.15 0.93
N GLU A 330 -17.72 31.52 2.10
CA GLU A 330 -18.89 31.71 3.00
C GLU A 330 -19.07 33.17 3.46
N GLU A 331 -17.99 33.96 3.44
CA GLU A 331 -18.01 35.39 3.74
C GLU A 331 -18.37 36.27 2.52
N GLY A 332 -18.54 35.69 1.34
CA GLY A 332 -18.92 36.36 0.09
C GLY A 332 -17.77 37.02 -0.67
N ASN A 333 -16.52 36.61 -0.44
CA ASN A 333 -15.35 37.04 -1.21
C ASN A 333 -15.14 36.12 -2.42
N SER A 334 -15.02 36.71 -3.61
CA SER A 334 -14.91 35.93 -4.86
C SER A 334 -13.48 35.49 -5.19
N LEU A 335 -13.33 34.25 -5.65
CA LEU A 335 -12.10 33.76 -6.29
C LEU A 335 -11.77 34.59 -7.54
N ASP A 336 -10.50 34.94 -7.74
CA ASP A 336 -10.08 35.60 -8.98
C ASP A 336 -10.07 34.61 -10.15
N THR A 337 -11.17 34.60 -10.92
CA THR A 337 -11.32 33.82 -12.14
C THR A 337 -11.22 34.69 -13.40
N THR A 338 -10.62 35.89 -13.33
CA THR A 338 -10.45 36.74 -14.53
C THR A 338 -9.73 36.01 -15.66
N THR A 339 -8.82 35.10 -15.31
CA THR A 339 -8.31 34.05 -16.19
C THR A 339 -8.74 32.68 -15.72
N ALA A 340 -8.95 31.75 -16.66
CA ALA A 340 -9.21 30.36 -16.31
C ALA A 340 -8.01 29.77 -15.55
N ILE A 341 -8.30 29.00 -14.49
CA ILE A 341 -7.29 28.30 -13.68
C ILE A 341 -7.33 26.84 -14.12
N ALA A 342 -6.36 26.43 -14.92
CA ALA A 342 -6.27 25.05 -15.40
C ALA A 342 -5.36 24.24 -14.49
N ASP A 343 -5.72 22.97 -14.31
CA ASP A 343 -4.86 21.89 -13.81
C ASP A 343 -3.46 21.98 -14.43
N ASN A 344 -2.42 21.62 -13.70
CA ASN A 344 -1.06 21.59 -14.21
C ASN A 344 -0.72 20.30 -15.00
N THR A 345 -1.57 19.28 -14.91
CA THR A 345 -1.43 17.97 -15.54
C THR A 345 -2.31 17.88 -16.79
N THR A 346 -2.03 16.91 -17.68
CA THR A 346 -2.84 16.68 -18.89
C THR A 346 -2.94 15.18 -19.11
N ILE A 347 -4.18 14.68 -19.08
CA ILE A 347 -4.51 13.29 -19.33
C ILE A 347 -4.76 13.11 -20.83
N ILE A 348 -4.18 12.07 -21.42
CA ILE A 348 -4.50 11.65 -22.79
C ILE A 348 -5.77 10.80 -22.75
N VAL A 349 -6.75 11.14 -23.59
CA VAL A 349 -7.92 10.29 -23.82
C VAL A 349 -7.71 9.48 -25.07
N ASP A 350 -7.43 8.20 -24.86
CA ASP A 350 -7.13 7.24 -25.90
C ASP A 350 -8.36 6.40 -26.26
N ASN A 351 -8.47 6.02 -27.53
CA ASN A 351 -9.48 5.09 -28.05
C ASN A 351 -8.91 4.24 -29.19
N THR A 352 -7.58 4.20 -29.36
CA THR A 352 -6.93 3.28 -30.28
C THR A 352 -6.66 1.98 -29.56
N ALA A 353 -7.07 0.85 -30.15
CA ALA A 353 -6.72 -0.45 -29.61
C ALA A 353 -5.25 -0.77 -29.92
N PRO A 354 -4.54 -1.45 -29.01
CA PRO A 354 -3.22 -1.97 -29.30
C PRO A 354 -3.29 -3.00 -30.42
N THR A 355 -2.15 -3.15 -31.09
CA THR A 355 -1.91 -4.03 -32.23
C THR A 355 -0.61 -4.80 -32.02
N LEU A 356 -0.58 -6.00 -32.56
CA LEU A 356 0.59 -6.87 -32.56
C LEU A 356 0.68 -7.55 -33.92
N ALA A 357 1.78 -7.37 -34.65
CA ALA A 357 2.02 -8.12 -35.87
C ALA A 357 2.70 -9.46 -35.54
N SER A 358 2.51 -10.47 -36.38
CA SER A 358 3.18 -11.77 -36.25
C SER A 358 4.71 -11.67 -36.33
N THR A 359 5.25 -10.60 -36.92
CA THR A 359 6.69 -10.30 -36.98
C THR A 359 7.24 -9.70 -35.69
N ASP A 360 6.37 -9.25 -34.80
CA ASP A 360 6.73 -8.59 -33.54
C ASP A 360 6.71 -9.59 -32.36
N ILE A 361 6.54 -10.88 -32.67
CA ILE A 361 6.79 -12.02 -31.79
C ILE A 361 8.10 -12.63 -32.28
N VAL A 362 9.18 -12.46 -31.52
CA VAL A 362 10.53 -12.85 -31.94
C VAL A 362 11.15 -13.77 -30.90
N ASP A 363 11.55 -14.98 -31.30
CA ASP A 363 12.29 -15.92 -30.45
C ASP A 363 13.80 -15.63 -30.42
N ASP A 364 14.47 -16.15 -29.40
CA ASP A 364 15.92 -16.07 -29.21
C ASP A 364 16.73 -17.15 -29.97
N GLN A 365 16.06 -17.98 -30.78
CA GLN A 365 16.67 -19.07 -31.54
C GLN A 365 16.76 -18.77 -33.04
N ASP A 366 16.25 -17.62 -33.50
CA ASP A 366 16.07 -17.26 -34.91
C ASP A 366 15.37 -18.38 -35.72
N GLY A 367 14.42 -19.09 -35.09
CA GLY A 367 13.73 -20.24 -35.68
C GLY A 367 14.54 -21.54 -35.80
N GLY A 368 15.74 -21.60 -35.21
CA GLY A 368 16.56 -22.81 -35.14
C GLY A 368 15.91 -23.93 -34.31
N PRO A 369 16.27 -25.21 -34.54
CA PRO A 369 15.76 -26.32 -33.75
C PRO A 369 16.33 -26.30 -32.32
N VAL A 370 15.53 -26.77 -31.36
CA VAL A 370 15.92 -26.92 -29.95
C VAL A 370 15.67 -28.35 -29.47
N ASP A 371 16.33 -28.76 -28.40
CA ASP A 371 16.03 -30.03 -27.72
C ASP A 371 14.93 -29.80 -26.66
N ALA A 372 14.17 -30.85 -26.33
CA ALA A 372 13.23 -30.81 -25.21
C ALA A 372 13.92 -30.34 -23.91
N ASP A 373 13.16 -29.65 -23.07
CA ASP A 373 13.57 -29.00 -21.82
C ASP A 373 14.53 -27.80 -22.00
N THR A 374 14.74 -27.33 -23.24
CA THR A 374 15.46 -26.08 -23.53
C THR A 374 14.51 -24.89 -23.46
N LEU A 375 14.78 -23.91 -22.58
CA LEU A 375 14.03 -22.67 -22.50
C LEU A 375 14.20 -21.84 -23.79
N VAL A 376 13.09 -21.39 -24.38
CA VAL A 376 13.03 -20.43 -25.48
C VAL A 376 12.38 -19.15 -24.96
N THR A 377 12.99 -18.00 -25.23
CA THR A 377 12.46 -16.70 -24.82
C THR A 377 11.93 -15.95 -26.02
N TYR A 378 10.68 -15.49 -25.93
CA TYR A 378 10.04 -14.67 -26.95
C TYR A 378 9.92 -13.22 -26.50
N ALA A 379 10.39 -12.28 -27.31
CA ALA A 379 10.06 -10.87 -27.18
C ALA A 379 8.77 -10.57 -27.96
N VAL A 380 7.71 -10.17 -27.25
CA VAL A 380 6.40 -9.79 -27.82
C VAL A 380 6.26 -8.27 -27.73
N THR A 381 6.26 -7.59 -28.88
CA THR A 381 6.28 -6.13 -28.96
C THR A 381 4.97 -5.58 -29.51
N PHE A 382 4.19 -4.91 -28.66
CA PHE A 382 3.00 -4.16 -29.04
C PHE A 382 3.37 -2.79 -29.61
N ASN A 383 2.48 -2.18 -30.41
CA ASN A 383 2.72 -0.82 -30.94
C ASN A 383 2.61 0.30 -29.90
N GLU A 384 2.21 -0.04 -28.67
CA GLU A 384 1.98 0.90 -27.57
C GLU A 384 2.07 0.18 -26.21
N ALA A 385 2.01 0.98 -25.13
CA ALA A 385 2.10 0.47 -23.76
C ALA A 385 0.86 -0.36 -23.38
N MET A 386 1.10 -1.55 -22.82
CA MET A 386 0.03 -2.42 -22.33
C MET A 386 -0.20 -2.25 -20.83
N ASP A 387 -1.41 -2.55 -20.37
CA ASP A 387 -1.70 -2.79 -18.95
C ASP A 387 -1.14 -4.16 -18.57
N GLU A 388 0.01 -4.16 -17.87
CA GLU A 388 0.72 -5.35 -17.43
C GLU A 388 -0.17 -6.31 -16.62
N SER A 389 -1.18 -5.80 -15.90
CA SER A 389 -2.08 -6.64 -15.11
C SER A 389 -3.00 -7.52 -15.97
N THR A 390 -3.12 -7.19 -17.26
CA THR A 390 -3.90 -7.95 -18.24
C THR A 390 -3.06 -8.93 -19.06
N VAL A 391 -1.73 -8.95 -18.88
CA VAL A 391 -0.83 -9.82 -19.63
C VAL A 391 -0.32 -10.94 -18.71
N THR A 392 -0.82 -12.15 -18.93
CA THR A 392 -0.49 -13.32 -18.11
C THR A 392 -0.10 -14.51 -18.97
N ALA A 393 0.54 -15.52 -18.37
CA ALA A 393 0.90 -16.75 -19.08
C ALA A 393 -0.32 -17.49 -19.67
N ALA A 394 -1.52 -17.24 -19.14
CA ALA A 394 -2.75 -17.85 -19.63
C ALA A 394 -3.18 -17.29 -21.00
N ASP A 395 -2.73 -16.10 -21.38
CA ASP A 395 -3.06 -15.44 -22.65
C ASP A 395 -2.32 -16.06 -23.84
N PHE A 396 -1.29 -16.87 -23.56
CA PHE A 396 -0.42 -17.48 -24.56
C PHE A 396 -0.67 -18.98 -24.71
N ASP A 397 -0.40 -19.51 -25.90
CA ASP A 397 -0.43 -20.94 -26.23
C ASP A 397 0.68 -21.32 -27.21
N ASN A 398 0.93 -22.62 -27.35
CA ASN A 398 1.71 -23.17 -28.45
C ASN A 398 0.77 -23.62 -29.58
N ALA A 399 0.82 -22.96 -30.74
CA ALA A 399 0.09 -23.39 -31.93
C ALA A 399 0.72 -24.63 -32.59
N GLY A 400 1.95 -24.99 -32.21
CA GLY A 400 2.62 -26.21 -32.61
C GLY A 400 2.12 -27.48 -31.90
N THR A 401 2.94 -28.53 -31.95
CA THR A 401 2.58 -29.88 -31.46
C THR A 401 3.34 -30.31 -30.21
N ALA A 402 4.43 -29.61 -29.86
CA ALA A 402 5.20 -29.92 -28.66
C ALA A 402 4.40 -29.56 -27.40
N PRO A 403 4.37 -30.41 -26.37
CA PRO A 403 3.86 -30.01 -25.07
C PRO A 403 4.78 -28.93 -24.47
N VAL A 404 4.20 -27.91 -23.83
CA VAL A 404 4.96 -26.74 -23.31
C VAL A 404 4.54 -26.35 -21.91
N THR A 405 5.46 -25.69 -21.19
CA THR A 405 5.17 -24.85 -20.03
C THR A 405 5.45 -23.40 -20.42
N ILE A 406 4.54 -22.47 -20.10
CA ILE A 406 4.64 -21.05 -20.44
C ILE A 406 4.66 -20.20 -19.16
N ALA A 407 5.53 -19.21 -19.11
CA ALA A 407 5.59 -18.19 -18.08
C ALA A 407 5.79 -16.79 -18.71
N ILE A 408 5.47 -15.74 -17.95
CA ILE A 408 5.88 -14.37 -18.29
C ILE A 408 7.21 -14.13 -17.58
N GLY A 409 8.25 -13.83 -18.37
CA GLY A 409 9.56 -13.48 -17.86
C GLY A 409 9.49 -12.17 -17.08
N THR A 410 10.10 -12.15 -15.90
CA THR A 410 10.26 -10.93 -15.10
C THR A 410 11.61 -10.31 -15.39
N ILE A 411 11.64 -9.02 -15.73
CA ILE A 411 12.90 -8.28 -15.82
C ILE A 411 13.41 -8.02 -14.39
N ASP A 412 14.57 -8.58 -14.05
CA ASP A 412 15.23 -8.26 -12.78
C ASP A 412 15.88 -6.87 -12.89
N GLU A 413 15.15 -5.83 -12.49
CA GLU A 413 15.65 -4.45 -12.46
C GLU A 413 16.87 -4.25 -11.54
N SER A 414 17.26 -5.26 -10.75
CA SER A 414 18.48 -5.23 -9.95
C SER A 414 19.73 -5.74 -10.68
N ASP A 415 19.58 -6.37 -11.86
CA ASP A 415 20.68 -6.71 -12.75
C ASP A 415 21.07 -5.49 -13.62
N PRO A 416 22.28 -4.94 -13.50
CA PRO A 416 22.72 -3.80 -14.31
C PRO A 416 22.87 -4.12 -15.81
N ASN A 417 22.74 -5.39 -16.21
CA ASN A 417 22.76 -5.82 -17.61
C ASN A 417 21.38 -6.24 -18.13
N ALA A 418 20.33 -6.19 -17.30
CA ALA A 418 18.97 -6.42 -17.77
C ALA A 418 18.60 -5.34 -18.81
N PRO A 419 17.85 -5.69 -19.86
CA PRO A 419 17.30 -4.68 -20.77
C PRO A 419 16.38 -3.74 -19.98
N ASP A 420 16.47 -2.43 -20.26
CA ASP A 420 15.52 -1.48 -19.70
C ASP A 420 14.10 -1.91 -20.09
N PRO A 421 13.11 -1.91 -19.16
CA PRO A 421 11.73 -2.21 -19.50
C PRO A 421 11.24 -1.21 -20.55
N ILE A 422 10.91 -1.73 -21.73
CA ILE A 422 10.36 -0.92 -22.83
C ILE A 422 8.82 -1.03 -22.72
N PRO A 423 8.10 0.09 -22.54
CA PRO A 423 6.63 0.06 -22.51
C PRO A 423 6.09 -0.63 -23.77
N GLY A 424 5.26 -1.66 -23.58
CA GLY A 424 4.69 -2.45 -24.67
C GLY A 424 5.53 -3.66 -25.10
N VAL A 425 6.62 -4.01 -24.42
CA VAL A 425 7.39 -5.24 -24.69
C VAL A 425 7.26 -6.21 -23.52
N PHE A 426 6.93 -7.46 -23.82
CA PHE A 426 6.86 -8.55 -22.84
C PHE A 426 7.77 -9.71 -23.25
N TYR A 427 8.43 -10.32 -22.27
CA TYR A 427 9.22 -11.53 -22.46
C TYR A 427 8.38 -12.74 -22.06
N VAL A 428 8.15 -13.65 -22.99
CA VAL A 428 7.40 -14.89 -22.74
C VAL A 428 8.39 -16.05 -22.75
N GLU A 429 8.47 -16.75 -21.63
CA GLU A 429 9.36 -17.88 -21.42
C GLU A 429 8.61 -19.18 -21.73
N VAL A 430 9.10 -19.96 -22.69
CA VAL A 430 8.46 -21.20 -23.13
C VAL A 430 9.44 -22.37 -23.06
N THR A 431 9.13 -23.39 -22.25
CA THR A 431 9.91 -24.63 -22.17
C THR A 431 9.12 -25.79 -22.77
N PRO A 432 9.56 -26.37 -23.90
CA PRO A 432 8.93 -27.56 -24.46
C PRO A 432 9.34 -28.81 -23.65
N THR A 433 8.40 -29.68 -23.30
CA THR A 433 8.65 -30.87 -22.45
C THR A 433 8.69 -32.18 -23.23
N GLY A 434 8.66 -32.09 -24.56
CA GLY A 434 8.68 -33.23 -25.47
C GLY A 434 8.83 -32.81 -26.92
N GLY A 435 9.11 -33.77 -27.80
CA GLY A 435 9.33 -33.51 -29.22
C GLY A 435 8.07 -33.02 -29.96
N GLY A 436 8.26 -32.27 -31.05
CA GLY A 436 7.18 -31.71 -31.85
C GLY A 436 7.58 -30.39 -32.51
N THR A 437 6.66 -29.44 -32.54
CA THR A 437 6.89 -28.07 -33.01
C THR A 437 6.48 -27.04 -31.97
N LEU A 438 7.21 -25.93 -31.93
CA LEU A 438 6.94 -24.77 -31.11
C LEU A 438 6.65 -23.56 -32.02
N GLN A 439 5.53 -22.90 -31.80
CA GLN A 439 5.10 -21.66 -32.44
C GLN A 439 4.26 -20.90 -31.40
N LEU A 440 4.83 -19.85 -30.81
CA LEU A 440 4.11 -19.07 -29.79
C LEU A 440 2.89 -18.40 -30.43
N SER A 441 1.81 -18.31 -29.66
CA SER A 441 0.60 -17.61 -30.07
C SER A 441 -0.04 -16.88 -28.91
N ILE A 442 -0.68 -15.74 -29.20
CA ILE A 442 -1.71 -15.18 -28.33
C ILE A 442 -3.02 -15.89 -28.66
N LYS A 443 -3.71 -16.39 -27.62
CA LYS A 443 -4.95 -17.14 -27.78
C LYS A 443 -6.04 -16.29 -28.42
N GLN A 444 -6.90 -16.96 -29.17
CA GLN A 444 -8.19 -16.40 -29.54
C GLN A 444 -8.96 -16.05 -28.26
N ASP A 445 -9.63 -14.89 -28.28
CA ASP A 445 -10.42 -14.33 -27.18
C ASP A 445 -9.61 -13.99 -25.90
N ALA A 446 -8.28 -13.95 -25.97
CA ALA A 446 -7.45 -13.43 -24.87
C ALA A 446 -7.77 -11.94 -24.62
N VAL A 447 -7.80 -11.53 -23.35
CA VAL A 447 -8.22 -10.18 -22.93
C VAL A 447 -7.01 -9.37 -22.48
N LEU A 448 -6.22 -8.91 -23.44
CA LEU A 448 -5.09 -8.00 -23.21
C LEU A 448 -5.55 -6.56 -23.51
N LYS A 449 -5.16 -5.61 -22.66
CA LYS A 449 -5.54 -4.20 -22.80
C LYS A 449 -4.32 -3.28 -22.77
N ASP A 450 -4.45 -2.13 -23.43
CA ASP A 450 -3.55 -1.00 -23.20
C ASP A 450 -3.80 -0.33 -21.83
N VAL A 451 -2.94 0.62 -21.48
CA VAL A 451 -3.07 1.42 -20.24
C VAL A 451 -4.37 2.25 -20.17
N ALA A 452 -4.94 2.60 -21.32
CA ALA A 452 -6.22 3.29 -21.42
C ALA A 452 -7.45 2.35 -21.35
N GLY A 453 -7.21 1.04 -21.34
CA GLY A 453 -8.22 -0.01 -21.27
C GLY A 453 -8.76 -0.50 -22.62
N ASN A 454 -8.21 -0.09 -23.76
CA ASN A 454 -8.61 -0.60 -25.08
C ASN A 454 -8.08 -2.01 -25.29
N SER A 455 -8.91 -2.92 -25.79
CA SER A 455 -8.53 -4.33 -25.97
C SER A 455 -7.80 -4.60 -27.28
N LEU A 456 -6.71 -5.37 -27.20
CA LEU A 456 -6.08 -5.99 -28.37
C LEU A 456 -7.11 -6.82 -29.13
N ASN A 457 -7.10 -6.75 -30.46
CA ASN A 457 -7.98 -7.59 -31.28
C ASN A 457 -7.48 -9.04 -31.35
N THR A 458 -8.06 -9.90 -30.52
CA THR A 458 -7.79 -11.35 -30.45
C THR A 458 -8.95 -12.19 -30.99
N THR A 459 -9.78 -11.64 -31.88
CA THR A 459 -10.89 -12.39 -32.53
C THR A 459 -10.42 -13.62 -33.29
N SER A 460 -9.13 -13.70 -33.61
CA SER A 460 -8.40 -14.89 -34.01
C SER A 460 -7.07 -14.91 -33.26
N ALA A 461 -6.49 -16.10 -33.07
CA ALA A 461 -5.17 -16.22 -32.47
C ALA A 461 -4.12 -15.46 -33.31
N ILE A 462 -3.21 -14.75 -32.63
CA ILE A 462 -2.08 -14.06 -33.26
C ILE A 462 -0.88 -14.99 -33.13
N LEU A 463 -0.39 -15.50 -34.26
CA LEU A 463 0.69 -16.49 -34.29
C LEU A 463 2.03 -15.80 -34.52
N ASP A 464 3.07 -16.34 -33.89
CA ASP A 464 4.44 -16.19 -34.33
C ASP A 464 4.55 -16.58 -35.82
N ASN A 465 5.32 -15.81 -36.59
CA ASN A 465 5.57 -16.10 -38.00
C ASN A 465 6.59 -17.24 -38.22
N THR A 466 7.23 -17.71 -37.16
CA THR A 466 8.27 -18.73 -37.17
C THR A 466 7.76 -20.03 -36.54
N THR A 467 8.40 -21.15 -36.84
CA THR A 467 8.09 -22.45 -36.24
C THR A 467 9.39 -23.18 -35.94
N ILE A 468 9.63 -23.43 -34.67
CA ILE A 468 10.80 -24.14 -34.15
C ILE A 468 10.50 -25.65 -34.11
N THR A 469 11.47 -26.47 -34.52
CA THR A 469 11.41 -27.92 -34.33
C THR A 469 11.96 -28.28 -32.95
N VAL A 470 11.23 -29.10 -32.19
CA VAL A 470 11.69 -29.61 -30.88
C VAL A 470 12.10 -31.07 -31.02
N ASN A 471 13.38 -31.38 -30.79
CA ASN A 471 13.88 -32.74 -30.72
C ASN A 471 13.45 -33.39 -29.39
N GLY A 472 12.91 -34.62 -29.43
CA GLY A 472 12.55 -35.35 -28.21
C GLY A 472 13.78 -35.85 -27.44
N THR A 473 13.60 -36.11 -26.13
CA THR A 473 14.61 -36.74 -25.27
C THR A 473 14.80 -38.21 -25.67
N VAL A 474 16.05 -38.62 -25.96
CA VAL A 474 16.39 -40.04 -26.17
C VAL A 474 16.42 -40.75 -24.80
N SER A 475 15.45 -41.64 -24.55
CA SER A 475 15.43 -42.49 -23.35
C SER A 475 16.56 -43.51 -23.36
N ASN A 476 17.27 -43.69 -22.24
CA ASN A 476 18.22 -44.79 -22.04
C ASN A 476 17.43 -46.13 -22.04
N PRO A 477 17.76 -47.11 -22.90
CA PRO A 477 17.08 -48.42 -22.94
C PRO A 477 17.15 -49.18 -21.61
N TYR A 478 18.21 -48.98 -20.82
CA TYR A 478 18.32 -49.57 -19.48
C TYR A 478 17.20 -49.08 -18.55
N ASP A 479 16.89 -47.78 -18.54
CA ASP A 479 15.86 -47.21 -17.64
C ASP A 479 14.47 -47.77 -17.95
N THR A 480 14.21 -48.04 -19.23
CA THR A 480 12.96 -48.70 -19.66
C THR A 480 12.92 -50.16 -19.20
N TRP A 481 14.05 -50.87 -19.29
CA TRP A 481 14.15 -52.28 -18.89
C TRP A 481 14.15 -52.48 -17.37
N SER A 482 14.80 -51.56 -16.63
CA SER A 482 15.00 -51.64 -15.18
C SER A 482 13.79 -51.18 -14.39
N GLU A 483 12.83 -50.52 -15.05
CA GLU A 483 11.69 -49.85 -14.41
C GLU A 483 12.14 -48.83 -13.34
N GLY A 484 13.33 -48.24 -13.52
CA GLY A 484 13.92 -47.23 -12.62
C GLY A 484 14.86 -47.78 -11.55
N GLU A 485 15.14 -49.07 -11.55
CA GLU A 485 16.10 -49.69 -10.63
C GLU A 485 17.56 -49.35 -10.99
N THR A 486 18.45 -49.36 -10.00
CA THR A 486 19.85 -48.95 -10.21
C THR A 486 20.71 -50.07 -10.81
N PHE A 487 21.74 -49.69 -11.58
CA PHE A 487 22.58 -50.61 -12.35
C PHE A 487 23.41 -51.59 -11.50
N ALA A 488 23.81 -51.18 -10.30
CA ALA A 488 24.69 -51.94 -9.42
C ALA A 488 23.94 -52.82 -8.40
N ASP A 489 22.65 -52.59 -8.21
CA ASP A 489 21.82 -53.36 -7.28
C ASP A 489 21.48 -54.76 -7.85
N ASP A 490 21.02 -55.64 -6.98
CA ASP A 490 20.49 -56.98 -7.29
C ASP A 490 19.03 -57.00 -6.83
N THR A 491 18.13 -56.52 -7.69
CA THR A 491 16.72 -56.26 -7.32
C THR A 491 15.96 -57.55 -6.99
N ASN A 492 16.33 -58.69 -7.57
CA ASN A 492 15.64 -59.97 -7.36
C ASN A 492 16.39 -60.95 -6.42
N GLU A 493 17.48 -60.50 -5.80
CA GLU A 493 18.32 -61.24 -4.84
C GLU A 493 18.85 -62.58 -5.38
N ASP A 494 19.14 -62.66 -6.69
CA ASP A 494 19.67 -63.89 -7.31
C ASP A 494 21.20 -63.98 -7.31
N GLY A 495 21.87 -62.92 -6.83
CA GLY A 495 23.31 -62.77 -6.74
C GLY A 495 23.96 -62.05 -7.92
N ILE A 496 23.18 -61.59 -8.92
CA ILE A 496 23.63 -60.91 -10.13
C ILE A 496 23.11 -59.47 -10.17
N SER A 497 23.98 -58.50 -10.46
CA SER A 497 23.53 -57.11 -10.55
C SER A 497 22.63 -56.85 -11.77
N ASN A 498 21.70 -55.92 -11.63
CA ASN A 498 20.73 -55.53 -12.66
C ASN A 498 21.41 -55.20 -13.99
N GLY A 499 22.50 -54.43 -13.95
CA GLY A 499 23.27 -54.09 -15.14
C GLY A 499 23.91 -55.30 -15.83
N MET A 500 24.38 -56.29 -15.06
CA MET A 500 24.90 -57.55 -15.61
C MET A 500 23.78 -58.40 -16.19
N ALA A 501 22.62 -58.48 -15.52
CA ALA A 501 21.45 -59.21 -16.00
C ALA A 501 20.92 -58.64 -17.33
N TRP A 502 20.76 -57.31 -17.41
CA TRP A 502 20.35 -56.61 -18.63
C TRP A 502 21.34 -56.84 -19.78
N ALA A 503 22.63 -56.66 -19.51
CA ALA A 503 23.70 -56.84 -20.48
C ALA A 503 23.77 -58.28 -21.03
N LEU A 504 23.44 -59.28 -20.22
CA LEU A 504 23.34 -60.69 -20.63
C LEU A 504 22.01 -61.04 -21.32
N GLY A 505 21.08 -60.08 -21.43
CA GLY A 505 19.80 -60.21 -22.11
C GLY A 505 18.70 -60.85 -21.28
N ALA A 506 18.66 -60.59 -19.98
CA ALA A 506 17.51 -60.94 -19.14
C ALA A 506 16.24 -60.20 -19.63
N ALA A 507 15.08 -60.85 -19.57
CA ALA A 507 13.85 -60.31 -20.15
C ALA A 507 13.28 -59.10 -19.37
N THR A 508 13.50 -59.08 -18.06
CA THR A 508 13.04 -58.03 -17.12
C THR A 508 14.01 -57.94 -15.94
N VAL A 509 13.97 -56.83 -15.19
CA VAL A 509 14.76 -56.68 -13.95
C VAL A 509 14.56 -57.82 -12.94
N ASN A 510 13.36 -58.42 -12.91
CA ASN A 510 13.04 -59.53 -12.01
C ASN A 510 13.45 -60.93 -12.51
N THR A 511 14.01 -61.07 -13.72
CA THR A 511 14.35 -62.39 -14.29
C THR A 511 15.59 -62.96 -13.60
N VAL A 512 15.52 -64.22 -13.13
CA VAL A 512 16.69 -64.92 -12.57
C VAL A 512 17.76 -65.10 -13.65
N ALA A 513 18.87 -64.38 -13.53
CA ALA A 513 19.95 -64.27 -14.49
C ALA A 513 21.12 -65.23 -14.23
N ALA A 514 21.09 -66.01 -13.14
CA ALA A 514 22.14 -67.00 -12.82
C ALA A 514 22.43 -67.98 -13.97
N ASP A 515 21.41 -68.39 -14.73
CA ASP A 515 21.54 -69.29 -15.90
C ASP A 515 22.08 -68.58 -17.17
N LEU A 516 22.17 -67.25 -17.14
CA LEU A 516 22.71 -66.43 -18.23
C LEU A 516 24.20 -66.13 -18.07
N LEU A 517 24.78 -66.48 -16.91
CA LEU A 517 26.18 -66.23 -16.61
C LEU A 517 27.14 -66.85 -17.64
N PRO A 518 28.32 -66.23 -17.86
CA PRO A 518 29.34 -66.78 -18.73
C PRO A 518 29.70 -68.23 -18.39
N THR A 519 29.80 -69.06 -19.42
CA THR A 519 30.28 -70.44 -19.31
C THR A 519 31.75 -70.51 -19.69
N TYR A 520 32.48 -71.43 -19.04
CA TYR A 520 33.91 -71.61 -19.28
C TYR A 520 34.22 -73.05 -19.68
N ASP A 521 35.03 -73.18 -20.73
CA ASP A 521 35.52 -74.46 -21.23
C ASP A 521 37.04 -74.38 -21.46
N TYR A 522 37.76 -75.36 -20.93
CA TYR A 522 39.21 -75.51 -21.06
C TYR A 522 39.61 -76.90 -21.57
N THR A 523 38.63 -77.65 -22.07
CA THR A 523 38.76 -79.06 -22.45
C THR A 523 38.59 -79.29 -23.95
N THR A 524 37.67 -78.59 -24.61
CA THR A 524 37.42 -78.74 -26.05
C THR A 524 38.59 -78.25 -26.90
N ASP A 525 39.33 -77.25 -26.41
CA ASP A 525 40.57 -76.76 -27.01
C ASP A 525 41.62 -76.59 -25.91
N PRO A 526 42.51 -77.58 -25.69
CA PRO A 526 43.39 -77.59 -24.52
C PRO A 526 44.40 -76.43 -24.51
N ALA A 527 44.60 -75.74 -25.64
CA ALA A 527 45.47 -74.58 -25.76
C ALA A 527 44.84 -73.29 -25.19
N TYR A 528 43.51 -73.24 -25.01
CA TYR A 528 42.79 -72.03 -24.65
C TYR A 528 41.88 -72.23 -23.42
N VAL A 529 41.64 -71.14 -22.69
CA VAL A 529 40.44 -70.99 -21.86
C VAL A 529 39.40 -70.29 -22.74
N ILE A 530 38.22 -70.88 -22.89
CA ILE A 530 37.13 -70.37 -23.71
C ILE A 530 36.05 -69.83 -22.77
N CYS A 531 35.80 -68.52 -22.81
CA CYS A 531 34.67 -67.88 -22.16
C CYS A 531 33.57 -67.66 -23.19
N THR A 532 32.36 -68.16 -22.93
CA THR A 532 31.19 -67.94 -23.79
C THR A 532 30.10 -67.24 -23.00
N PHE A 533 29.62 -66.10 -23.49
CA PHE A 533 28.58 -65.32 -22.83
C PHE A 533 27.57 -64.73 -23.84
N ARG A 534 26.45 -64.26 -23.30
CA ARG A 534 25.40 -63.55 -24.05
C ARG A 534 25.66 -62.04 -24.01
N ARG A 535 25.29 -61.31 -25.05
CA ARG A 535 25.38 -59.85 -25.05
C ARG A 535 24.15 -59.27 -25.73
N ALA A 536 23.37 -58.46 -25.01
CA ALA A 536 22.23 -57.75 -25.56
C ALA A 536 22.72 -56.64 -26.51
N ASP A 537 22.06 -56.48 -27.66
CA ASP A 537 22.41 -55.47 -28.67
C ASP A 537 22.25 -54.06 -28.08
N GLU A 538 21.16 -53.81 -27.36
CA GLU A 538 20.89 -52.53 -26.70
C GLU A 538 21.98 -52.16 -25.69
N ALA A 539 22.50 -53.14 -24.95
CA ALA A 539 23.59 -52.92 -24.00
C ALA A 539 24.95 -52.76 -24.68
N ASN A 540 25.13 -53.31 -25.88
CA ASN A 540 26.36 -53.16 -26.64
C ASN A 540 26.45 -51.84 -27.40
N ASP A 541 25.31 -51.36 -27.91
CA ASP A 541 25.25 -50.20 -28.79
C ASP A 541 25.14 -48.88 -28.02
N HIS A 542 24.80 -48.93 -26.73
CA HIS A 542 24.73 -47.75 -25.89
C HIS A 542 26.11 -47.27 -25.44
N SER A 543 26.40 -45.97 -25.65
CA SER A 543 27.71 -45.35 -25.32
C SER A 543 28.10 -45.49 -23.85
N ASP A 544 27.10 -45.56 -22.98
CA ASP A 544 27.31 -45.55 -21.53
C ASP A 544 27.50 -46.95 -20.97
N THR A 545 27.47 -48.01 -21.79
CA THR A 545 27.65 -49.39 -21.32
C THR A 545 28.94 -49.98 -21.85
N THR A 546 29.78 -50.50 -20.96
CA THR A 546 31.00 -51.22 -21.33
C THR A 546 30.84 -52.69 -21.02
N MET A 547 30.99 -53.56 -22.03
CA MET A 547 30.96 -55.03 -21.88
C MET A 547 32.24 -55.66 -22.42
N VAL A 548 33.13 -56.12 -21.52
CA VAL A 548 34.43 -56.67 -21.93
C VAL A 548 34.82 -57.90 -21.11
N VAL A 549 35.43 -58.88 -21.76
CA VAL A 549 36.14 -59.96 -21.04
C VAL A 549 37.50 -59.45 -20.62
N GLN A 550 37.90 -59.76 -19.39
CA GLN A 550 39.23 -59.49 -18.87
C GLN A 550 39.90 -60.78 -18.42
N TYR A 551 41.23 -60.81 -18.48
CA TYR A 551 42.04 -61.95 -18.04
C TYR A 551 43.17 -61.49 -17.11
N GLY A 552 43.67 -62.40 -16.29
CA GLY A 552 44.75 -62.12 -15.34
C GLY A 552 45.33 -63.39 -14.73
N THR A 553 46.46 -63.26 -14.04
CA THR A 553 47.11 -64.37 -13.32
C THR A 553 46.83 -64.38 -11.82
N THR A 554 46.11 -63.36 -11.32
CA THR A 554 45.65 -63.22 -9.94
C THR A 554 44.20 -62.74 -9.90
N LEU A 555 43.51 -62.95 -8.78
CA LEU A 555 42.17 -62.42 -8.53
C LEU A 555 42.18 -60.98 -7.94
N SER A 556 43.35 -60.33 -7.86
CA SER A 556 43.45 -58.98 -7.30
C SER A 556 42.92 -57.93 -8.28
N ALA A 557 42.32 -56.86 -7.75
CA ALA A 557 41.69 -55.81 -8.56
C ALA A 557 42.64 -55.12 -9.57
N ALA A 558 43.95 -55.08 -9.29
CA ALA A 558 44.96 -54.46 -10.15
C ALA A 558 45.59 -55.40 -11.20
N GLY A 559 45.17 -56.67 -11.29
CA GLY A 559 45.80 -57.70 -12.12
C GLY A 559 45.08 -58.04 -13.43
N TRP A 560 44.03 -57.30 -13.79
CA TRP A 560 43.16 -57.60 -14.93
C TRP A 560 43.56 -56.82 -16.19
N THR A 561 43.63 -57.52 -17.32
CA THR A 561 43.86 -56.95 -18.66
C THR A 561 42.64 -57.21 -19.53
N THR A 562 42.17 -56.20 -20.27
CA THR A 562 41.06 -56.36 -21.21
C THR A 562 41.46 -57.28 -22.37
N ALA A 563 40.60 -58.22 -22.70
CA ALA A 563 40.78 -59.11 -23.84
C ALA A 563 40.50 -58.33 -25.12
N GLU A 564 41.57 -58.03 -25.86
CA GLU A 564 41.50 -57.41 -27.19
C GLU A 564 41.82 -58.46 -28.25
N HIS A 565 41.02 -58.52 -29.32
CA HIS A 565 41.23 -59.53 -30.36
C HIS A 565 42.56 -59.30 -31.10
N ASP A 566 43.48 -60.25 -31.00
CA ASP A 566 44.80 -60.20 -31.67
C ASP A 566 44.99 -61.33 -32.71
N GLY A 567 43.97 -62.18 -32.88
CA GLY A 567 44.00 -63.32 -33.80
C GLY A 567 44.91 -64.48 -33.39
N ASN A 568 45.56 -64.42 -32.22
CA ASN A 568 46.52 -65.44 -31.78
C ASN A 568 46.41 -65.78 -30.28
N ASN A 569 46.67 -64.83 -29.38
CA ASN A 569 46.57 -65.05 -27.94
C ASN A 569 45.14 -64.84 -27.43
N VAL A 570 44.40 -63.92 -28.05
CA VAL A 570 43.01 -63.58 -27.74
C VAL A 570 42.20 -63.64 -29.03
N ILE A 571 41.28 -64.60 -29.10
CA ILE A 571 40.38 -64.77 -30.24
C ILE A 571 38.95 -64.47 -29.78
N ILE A 572 38.35 -63.41 -30.30
CA ILE A 572 36.98 -63.02 -30.00
C ILE A 572 36.14 -63.32 -31.24
N THR A 573 35.04 -64.04 -31.06
CA THR A 573 34.09 -64.36 -32.13
C THR A 573 32.70 -64.01 -31.65
N VAL A 574 32.03 -63.11 -32.38
CA VAL A 574 30.64 -62.72 -32.14
C VAL A 574 29.77 -63.41 -33.18
N THR A 575 28.69 -64.03 -32.72
CA THR A 575 27.60 -64.50 -33.59
C THR A 575 26.40 -63.60 -33.33
N ASP A 576 26.11 -62.73 -34.29
CA ASP A 576 25.00 -61.78 -34.25
C ASP A 576 23.67 -62.51 -34.03
N ASN A 577 22.85 -62.01 -33.11
CA ASN A 577 21.48 -62.50 -32.90
C ASN A 577 21.34 -64.03 -32.67
N HIS A 578 22.37 -64.65 -32.09
CA HIS A 578 22.45 -66.10 -31.93
C HIS A 578 21.25 -66.71 -31.19
N TYR A 579 20.67 -65.98 -30.23
CA TYR A 579 19.57 -66.47 -29.41
C TYR A 579 18.17 -66.12 -29.95
N SER A 580 18.07 -65.45 -31.09
CA SER A 580 16.80 -65.15 -31.79
C SER A 580 15.73 -64.46 -30.91
N THR A 581 16.15 -63.49 -30.10
CA THR A 581 15.29 -62.67 -29.23
C THR A 581 15.04 -61.28 -29.84
N THR A 582 14.13 -60.52 -29.25
CA THR A 582 13.94 -59.08 -29.54
C THR A 582 13.81 -58.34 -28.22
N PRO A 583 14.70 -57.39 -27.90
CA PRO A 583 15.89 -56.97 -28.65
C PRO A 583 16.90 -58.10 -28.88
N GLY A 584 17.78 -57.92 -29.86
CA GLY A 584 18.73 -58.95 -30.27
C GLY A 584 19.71 -59.32 -29.17
N ILE A 585 20.09 -60.60 -29.12
CA ILE A 585 21.09 -61.11 -28.18
C ILE A 585 22.12 -61.93 -28.95
N ASP A 586 23.36 -61.46 -28.89
CA ASP A 586 24.55 -62.07 -29.45
C ASP A 586 25.08 -63.23 -28.60
N ARG A 587 25.79 -64.15 -29.26
CA ARG A 587 26.72 -65.06 -28.59
C ARG A 587 28.15 -64.59 -28.82
N VAL A 588 28.86 -64.30 -27.73
CA VAL A 588 30.26 -63.91 -27.76
C VAL A 588 31.13 -65.04 -27.19
N VAL A 589 32.13 -65.46 -27.96
CA VAL A 589 33.12 -66.48 -27.58
C VAL A 589 34.50 -65.83 -27.53
N VAL A 590 35.15 -65.87 -26.36
CA VAL A 590 36.49 -65.33 -26.14
C VAL A 590 37.44 -66.47 -25.77
N LYS A 591 38.38 -66.79 -26.66
CA LYS A 591 39.45 -67.75 -26.41
C LYS A 591 40.71 -67.03 -25.93
N LEU A 592 41.25 -67.48 -24.80
CA LEU A 592 42.45 -66.93 -24.15
C LEU A 592 43.56 -67.99 -24.09
N LYS A 593 44.69 -67.74 -24.77
CA LYS A 593 45.75 -68.73 -24.93
C LYS A 593 46.51 -68.98 -23.64
N ARG A 594 46.48 -70.21 -23.15
CA ARG A 594 47.01 -70.59 -21.83
C ARG A 594 48.52 -70.48 -21.76
N SER A 595 49.21 -70.92 -22.81
CA SER A 595 50.68 -70.97 -22.84
C SER A 595 51.35 -69.60 -22.74
N THR A 596 50.66 -68.54 -23.18
CA THR A 596 51.17 -67.16 -23.19
C THR A 596 50.56 -66.33 -22.08
N LEU A 597 49.24 -66.29 -21.96
CA LEU A 597 48.55 -65.43 -21.00
C LEU A 597 48.59 -65.98 -19.57
N GLY A 598 48.74 -67.31 -19.43
CA GLY A 598 48.87 -68.01 -18.15
C GLY A 598 50.29 -68.49 -17.85
N ALA A 599 51.32 -68.00 -18.54
CA ALA A 599 52.69 -68.51 -18.42
C ALA A 599 53.25 -68.51 -16.97
N SER A 600 52.72 -67.63 -16.12
CA SER A 600 53.11 -67.46 -14.71
C SER A 600 52.34 -68.34 -13.72
N GLY A 601 51.42 -69.21 -14.18
CA GLY A 601 50.62 -70.08 -13.30
C GLY A 601 49.16 -70.24 -13.76
N THR A 602 48.21 -69.97 -12.87
CA THR A 602 46.78 -70.05 -13.18
C THR A 602 46.34 -68.85 -14.02
N LEU A 603 45.56 -69.10 -15.08
CA LEU A 603 44.90 -68.06 -15.87
C LEU A 603 43.45 -67.93 -15.42
N PHE A 604 43.05 -66.72 -15.05
CA PHE A 604 41.68 -66.35 -14.71
C PHE A 604 41.07 -65.49 -15.81
N ALA A 605 39.75 -65.59 -15.97
CA ALA A 605 38.96 -64.78 -16.87
C ALA A 605 37.68 -64.31 -16.15
N ARG A 606 37.21 -63.11 -16.48
CA ARG A 606 35.94 -62.56 -16.02
C ARG A 606 35.26 -61.75 -17.11
N LEU A 607 33.94 -61.65 -17.08
CA LEU A 607 33.19 -60.64 -17.81
C LEU A 607 33.03 -59.41 -16.90
N ARG A 608 33.32 -58.22 -17.42
CA ARG A 608 33.11 -56.93 -16.75
C ARG A 608 32.04 -56.17 -17.53
N VAL A 609 30.99 -55.77 -16.81
CA VAL A 609 29.92 -54.91 -17.30
C VAL A 609 29.87 -53.68 -16.40
N GLU A 610 29.89 -52.49 -17.00
CA GLU A 610 29.86 -51.22 -16.27
C GLU A 610 29.04 -50.18 -17.01
N GLN A 611 28.44 -49.27 -16.23
CA GLN A 611 27.80 -48.06 -16.73
C GLN A 611 28.77 -46.87 -16.54
N ALA A 612 28.97 -46.05 -17.57
CA ALA A 612 29.63 -44.77 -17.46
C ALA A 612 28.77 -43.81 -16.61
N PRO A 613 29.40 -42.93 -15.80
CA PRO A 613 28.69 -42.02 -14.91
C PRO A 613 27.88 -40.95 -15.62
#